data_AF-A0A3B8M4H4-F1
#
_entry.id   AF-A0A3B8M4H4-F1
#
_cell.length_a   1.000
_cell.length_b   1.000
_cell.length_c   1.000
_cell.angle_alpha   90.00
_cell.angle_beta   90.00
_cell.angle_gamma   90.00
#
_symmetry.space_group_name_H-M   'P 1'
#
loop_
_entity.id
_entity.type
_entity.pdbx_description
1 polymer ?
#
loop_
_entity_poly.entity_id
_entity_poly.type
_entity_poly.pdbx_seq_one_letter_code
_entity_poly.pdbx_strand_id
1 'polypeptide(L)'
;MASPFQFFRKHTAIMMVVLIGLSMASFIVLEPLMQLAQNPGQLTQLSLFLLPLLGAILAWTIKAGSGRSTEYALWGAVGGLVVAAGWRISSLEMSYAVLIGGLGVVAFGFWNIAASQDSTGADRSLETRLGDQTAIAWWPGKSFSMNGAVSAVITGLLMGGIFGIFGRAIGSPAAPATIDGQSISFVQLQGLQQRRQLAERFLVSLVSAVDPQSAQQMQGHFMIGRRFGQQLSFEQDVVMGELFRREADRMGIEIDDDAVTAYIERFTAGRMAKIPILRQALQMTMQADRQIEQFKNMGQQLSPEIQESLLRRPNQDKEQAGNLVAMANSIPDGNRLGPTLYNRTLRRIGATETEAFDALRQEIRILTAVEILQPSRVMTPDEAWQQLRKQQVKQTLDVAMLPVAAFVDDKELTPNQLKNHFEGQANGVPFREALPNQLGEGQPGFLQSRRVNVGVFTIDYSKFEETVKKEYPVTDEQITAYYNEHREKEFVNQLFRDLSEDVPDVKATSDEKAKADEKPKKASDTPKPPDSDSDNGNAATNSIESTQFVAFQDTKKDTKK
;
A
#
# COMPACT_ATOMS: atom_id res chain seq x y z
N MET A 1 58.44 35.90 9.18
CA MET A 1 57.02 35.51 9.33
C MET A 1 56.78 35.20 10.80
N ALA A 2 55.91 35.95 11.48
CA ALA A 2 55.64 35.71 12.89
C ALA A 2 54.99 34.33 13.06
N SER A 3 55.54 33.52 13.96
CA SER A 3 55.03 32.17 14.22
C SER A 3 53.58 32.25 14.71
N PRO A 4 52.64 31.45 14.15
CA PRO A 4 51.24 31.43 14.59
C PRO A 4 51.09 31.12 16.09
N PHE A 5 52.12 30.55 16.73
CA PHE A 5 52.17 30.30 18.17
C PHE A 5 52.35 31.55 19.04
N GLN A 6 52.79 32.68 18.50
CA GLN A 6 52.88 33.93 19.30
C GLN A 6 51.50 34.44 19.71
N PHE A 7 50.49 34.29 18.84
CA PHE A 7 49.11 34.65 19.16
C PHE A 7 48.57 33.78 20.30
N PHE A 8 48.80 32.47 20.22
CA PHE A 8 48.39 31.52 21.27
C PHE A 8 49.02 31.84 22.62
N ARG A 9 50.33 32.16 22.66
CA ARG A 9 51.00 32.52 23.92
C ARG A 9 50.44 33.81 24.52
N LYS A 10 50.14 34.81 23.68
CA LYS A 10 49.60 36.10 24.14
C LYS A 10 48.19 35.98 24.71
N HIS A 11 47.39 35.03 24.23
CA HIS A 11 46.00 34.84 24.63
C HIS A 11 45.74 33.52 25.38
N THR A 12 46.77 32.89 25.96
CA THR A 12 46.69 31.56 26.58
C THR A 12 45.56 31.48 27.62
N ALA A 13 45.40 32.48 28.47
CA ALA A 13 44.36 32.51 29.50
C ALA A 13 42.93 32.56 28.90
N ILE A 14 42.73 33.38 27.87
CA ILE A 14 41.43 33.52 27.19
C ILE A 14 41.10 32.24 26.43
N MET A 15 42.07 31.69 25.71
CA MET A 15 41.93 30.41 24.99
C MET A 15 41.60 29.26 25.94
N MET A 16 42.21 29.21 27.12
CA MET A 16 41.93 28.17 28.11
C MET A 16 40.50 28.25 28.62
N VAL A 17 39.98 29.46 28.89
CA VAL A 17 38.58 29.67 29.28
C VAL A 17 37.63 29.25 28.16
N VAL A 18 37.94 29.60 26.91
CA VAL A 18 37.12 29.20 25.75
C VAL A 18 37.12 27.68 25.58
N LEU A 19 38.26 27.01 25.66
CA LEU A 19 38.37 25.55 25.53
C LEU A 19 37.63 24.81 26.65
N ILE A 20 37.73 25.30 27.89
CA ILE A 20 36.99 24.72 29.03
C ILE A 20 35.49 24.91 28.83
N GLY A 21 35.05 26.11 28.41
CA GLY A 21 33.64 26.38 28.10
C GLY A 21 33.11 25.49 26.97
N LEU A 22 33.89 25.31 25.90
CA LEU A 22 33.53 24.46 24.77
C LEU A 22 33.50 22.97 25.16
N SER A 23 34.39 22.54 26.04
CA SER A 23 34.38 21.19 26.62
C SER A 23 33.14 20.94 27.47
N MET A 24 32.77 21.87 28.36
CA MET A 24 31.55 21.73 29.17
C MET A 24 30.29 21.75 28.30
N ALA A 25 30.25 22.62 27.29
CA ALA A 25 29.16 22.66 26.32
C ALA A 25 29.06 21.38 25.51
N SER A 26 30.20 20.80 25.08
CA SER A 26 30.23 19.51 24.38
C SER A 26 29.57 18.42 25.22
N PHE A 27 29.90 18.30 26.52
CA PHE A 27 29.29 17.26 27.37
C PHE A 27 27.79 17.48 27.60
N ILE A 28 27.35 18.73 27.79
CA ILE A 28 25.92 19.05 27.94
C ILE A 28 25.14 18.77 26.65
N VAL A 29 25.78 18.93 25.48
CA VAL A 29 25.14 18.75 24.17
C VAL A 29 25.20 17.29 23.70
N LEU A 30 26.27 16.54 24.02
CA LEU A 30 26.48 15.18 23.52
C LEU A 30 25.42 14.19 24.00
N GLU A 31 25.01 14.30 25.26
CA GLU A 31 24.08 13.36 25.88
C GLU A 31 22.64 13.50 25.31
N PRO A 32 22.10 14.73 25.15
CA PRO A 32 20.91 14.97 24.32
C PRO A 32 21.09 14.53 22.86
N LEU A 33 22.27 14.72 22.27
CA LEU A 33 22.52 14.34 20.86
C LEU A 33 22.45 12.82 20.67
N MET A 34 22.98 12.04 21.63
CA MET A 34 22.87 10.58 21.63
C MET A 34 21.42 10.11 21.86
N GLN A 35 20.67 10.78 22.74
CA GLN A 35 19.24 10.48 22.93
C GLN A 35 18.42 10.81 21.69
N LEU A 36 18.81 11.83 20.92
CA LEU A 36 18.05 12.30 19.77
C LEU A 36 18.45 11.64 18.44
N ALA A 37 19.52 10.84 18.43
CA ALA A 37 19.73 9.78 17.43
C ALA A 37 18.71 8.63 17.55
N GLN A 38 18.10 8.43 18.72
CA GLN A 38 17.10 7.39 18.95
C GLN A 38 15.66 7.86 18.71
N ASN A 39 15.40 9.17 18.78
CA ASN A 39 14.06 9.76 18.62
C ASN A 39 14.08 10.98 17.66
N PRO A 40 13.82 10.79 16.35
CA PRO A 40 13.88 11.87 15.36
C PRO A 40 12.87 13.00 15.62
N GLY A 41 11.79 12.74 16.37
CA GLY A 41 10.80 13.76 16.76
C GLY A 41 11.28 14.75 17.83
N GLN A 42 12.41 14.50 18.51
CA GLN A 42 12.92 15.35 19.58
C GLN A 42 13.93 16.39 19.06
N LEU A 43 14.56 16.11 17.90
CA LEU A 43 15.42 17.05 17.14
C LEU A 43 14.70 18.38 16.87
N THR A 44 13.43 18.29 16.46
CA THR A 44 12.63 19.45 16.12
C THR A 44 12.41 20.33 17.34
N GLN A 45 12.18 19.76 18.53
CA GLN A 45 12.00 20.51 19.78
C GLN A 45 13.27 21.25 20.22
N LEU A 46 14.42 20.58 20.14
CA LEU A 46 15.72 21.11 20.56
C LEU A 46 16.28 22.19 19.63
N SER A 47 15.98 22.15 18.33
CA SER A 47 16.46 23.17 17.39
C SER A 47 16.03 24.59 17.75
N LEU A 48 14.92 24.76 18.46
CA LEU A 48 14.41 26.07 18.90
C LEU A 48 15.30 26.74 19.95
N PHE A 49 16.09 25.96 20.69
CA PHE A 49 17.01 26.46 21.71
C PHE A 49 18.46 26.48 21.21
N LEU A 50 18.82 25.48 20.42
CA LEU A 50 20.20 25.25 20.01
C LEU A 50 20.65 26.22 18.90
N LEU A 51 19.77 26.53 17.94
CA LEU A 51 20.10 27.46 16.85
C LEU A 51 20.24 28.92 17.33
N PRO A 52 19.36 29.49 18.19
CA PRO A 52 19.61 30.80 18.79
C PRO A 52 20.93 30.85 19.56
N LEU A 53 21.22 29.82 20.36
CA LEU A 53 22.46 29.77 21.14
C LEU A 53 23.70 29.77 20.23
N LEU A 54 23.71 28.93 19.19
CA LEU A 54 24.78 28.90 18.19
C LEU A 54 24.94 30.23 17.46
N GLY A 55 23.82 30.83 17.04
CA GLY A 55 23.82 32.13 16.39
C GLY A 55 24.42 33.22 17.29
N ALA A 56 24.06 33.21 18.58
CA ALA A 56 24.60 34.13 19.58
C ALA A 56 26.12 33.97 19.76
N ILE A 57 26.59 32.73 19.90
CA ILE A 57 28.01 32.42 20.07
C ILE A 57 28.81 32.86 18.83
N LEU A 58 28.35 32.51 17.63
CA LEU A 58 29.04 32.88 16.39
C LEU A 58 29.11 34.40 16.22
N ALA A 59 28.00 35.11 16.39
CA ALA A 59 27.97 36.56 16.26
C ALA A 59 28.85 37.26 17.32
N TRP A 60 28.85 36.74 18.56
CA TRP A 60 29.74 37.20 19.61
C TRP A 60 31.22 37.02 19.26
N THR A 61 31.61 35.85 18.73
CA THR A 61 33.01 35.55 18.38
C THR A 61 33.57 36.48 17.29
N ILE A 62 32.74 36.85 16.31
CA ILE A 62 33.13 37.76 15.22
C ILE A 62 33.54 39.15 15.76
N LYS A 63 32.98 39.58 16.90
CA LYS A 63 33.22 40.93 17.44
C LYS A 63 33.53 40.97 18.94
N ALA A 64 34.15 39.92 19.47
CA ALA A 64 34.48 39.78 20.88
C ALA A 64 35.34 40.93 21.44
N GLY A 65 36.06 41.66 20.57
CA GLY A 65 36.91 42.80 20.96
C GLY A 65 36.28 44.19 20.89
N SER A 66 35.04 44.37 20.42
CA SER A 66 34.52 45.70 20.06
C SER A 66 33.67 46.41 21.13
N GLY A 67 33.73 46.01 22.41
CA GLY A 67 32.95 46.60 23.50
C GLY A 67 31.42 46.38 23.44
N ARG A 68 30.90 45.96 22.28
CA ARG A 68 29.47 45.72 21.96
C ARG A 68 29.17 44.26 21.66
N SER A 69 30.01 43.34 22.12
CA SER A 69 29.90 41.91 21.81
C SER A 69 28.54 41.32 22.26
N THR A 70 27.93 41.86 23.31
CA THR A 70 26.59 41.51 23.78
C THR A 70 25.48 41.87 22.79
N GLU A 71 25.59 43.01 22.09
CA GLU A 71 24.63 43.41 21.06
C GLU A 71 24.69 42.48 19.85
N TYR A 72 25.90 42.09 19.43
CA TYR A 72 26.09 41.10 18.36
C TYR A 72 25.56 39.73 18.76
N ALA A 73 25.80 39.28 20.01
CA ALA A 73 25.28 38.03 20.52
C ALA A 73 23.73 38.02 20.49
N LEU A 74 23.09 39.13 20.85
CA LEU A 74 21.63 39.25 20.84
C LEU A 74 21.07 39.09 19.42
N TRP A 75 21.62 39.80 18.43
CA TRP A 75 21.16 39.67 17.04
C TRP A 75 21.50 38.33 16.42
N GLY A 76 22.62 37.72 16.82
CA GLY A 76 22.94 36.34 16.50
C GLY A 76 21.89 35.37 17.04
N ALA A 77 21.42 35.57 18.27
CA ALA A 77 20.35 34.77 18.87
C ALA A 77 19.03 34.91 18.10
N VAL A 78 18.66 36.15 17.76
CA VAL A 78 17.45 36.42 16.96
C VAL A 78 17.57 35.76 15.58
N GLY A 79 18.73 35.82 14.94
CA GLY A 79 18.99 35.12 13.67
C GLY A 79 18.83 33.61 13.76
N GLY A 80 19.41 33.00 14.80
CA GLY A 80 19.25 31.57 15.04
C GLY A 80 17.79 31.17 15.32
N LEU A 81 17.03 32.02 16.01
CA LEU A 81 15.61 31.80 16.28
C LEU A 81 14.75 31.88 15.02
N VAL A 82 15.00 32.86 14.17
CA VAL A 82 14.32 32.99 12.86
C VAL A 82 14.56 31.75 12.00
N VAL A 83 15.79 31.25 11.95
CA VAL A 83 16.12 30.03 11.20
C VAL A 83 15.41 28.82 11.79
N ALA A 84 15.38 28.69 13.12
CA ALA A 84 14.68 27.60 13.80
C ALA A 84 13.17 27.63 13.56
N ALA A 85 12.55 28.82 13.61
CA ALA A 85 11.14 29.03 13.36
C ALA A 85 10.78 28.75 11.90
N GLY A 86 11.57 29.29 10.96
CA GLY A 86 11.38 29.07 9.53
C GLY A 86 11.46 27.60 9.14
N TRP A 87 12.42 26.85 9.68
CA TRP A 87 12.56 25.41 9.41
C TRP A 87 11.34 24.58 9.88
N ARG A 88 10.60 25.03 10.89
CA ARG A 88 9.47 24.29 11.47
C ARG A 88 8.14 24.50 10.74
N ILE A 89 8.01 25.54 9.93
CA ILE A 89 6.75 25.82 9.27
C ILE A 89 6.59 24.84 8.11
N SER A 90 5.56 23.98 8.19
CA SER A 90 5.30 22.93 7.20
C SER A 90 4.87 23.49 5.84
N SER A 91 4.28 24.68 5.81
CA SER A 91 3.98 25.37 4.57
C SER A 91 5.22 26.07 4.05
N LEU A 92 5.67 25.60 2.88
CA LEU A 92 6.85 26.09 2.19
C LEU A 92 6.83 27.63 2.07
N GLU A 93 5.68 28.21 1.74
CA GLU A 93 5.51 29.66 1.52
C GLU A 93 5.71 30.48 2.80
N MET A 94 5.14 30.03 3.91
CA MET A 94 5.26 30.72 5.20
C MET A 94 6.64 30.52 5.83
N SER A 95 7.26 29.35 5.62
CA SER A 95 8.66 29.10 5.98
C SER A 95 9.58 30.13 5.32
N TYR A 96 9.45 30.32 3.99
CA TYR A 96 10.24 31.31 3.27
C TYR A 96 9.94 32.74 3.70
N ALA A 97 8.67 33.09 3.92
CA ALA A 97 8.31 34.42 4.38
C ALA A 97 8.96 34.76 5.73
N VAL A 98 8.96 33.80 6.68
CA VAL A 98 9.58 33.96 7.99
C VAL A 98 11.10 34.02 7.90
N LEU A 99 11.72 33.18 7.07
CA LEU A 99 13.18 33.21 6.87
C LEU A 99 13.62 34.53 6.22
N ILE A 100 12.98 34.95 5.15
CA ILE A 100 13.34 36.17 4.40
C ILE A 100 13.08 37.41 5.25
N GLY A 101 11.88 37.53 5.82
CA GLY A 101 11.51 38.66 6.66
C GLY A 101 12.35 38.75 7.93
N GLY A 102 12.51 37.62 8.63
CA GLY A 102 13.26 37.58 9.89
C GLY A 102 14.76 37.79 9.71
N LEU A 103 15.38 37.22 8.66
CA LEU A 103 16.80 37.47 8.38
C LEU A 103 17.04 38.92 7.94
N GLY A 104 16.07 39.55 7.27
CA GLY A 104 16.11 40.98 6.97
C GLY A 104 16.18 41.85 8.24
N VAL A 105 15.38 41.52 9.26
CA VAL A 105 15.42 42.22 10.56
C VAL A 105 16.75 42.01 11.28
N VAL A 106 17.33 40.81 11.20
CA VAL A 106 18.63 40.49 11.80
C VAL A 106 19.76 41.23 11.11
N ALA A 107 19.76 41.26 9.77
CA ALA A 107 20.72 42.02 8.97
C ALA A 107 20.62 43.52 9.28
N PHE A 108 19.42 44.06 9.46
CA PHE A 108 19.21 45.44 9.88
C PHE A 108 19.77 45.71 11.27
N GLY A 109 19.57 44.80 12.22
CA GLY A 109 20.16 44.88 13.56
C GLY A 109 21.69 44.94 13.53
N PHE A 110 22.33 44.04 12.77
CA PHE A 110 23.78 44.07 12.58
C PHE A 110 24.27 45.33 11.86
N TRP A 111 23.52 45.82 10.88
CA TRP A 111 23.83 47.06 10.17
C TRP A 111 23.74 48.27 11.10
N ASN A 112 22.70 48.38 11.93
CA ASN A 112 22.54 49.49 12.88
C ASN A 112 23.68 49.55 13.90
N ILE A 113 24.20 48.39 14.32
CA ILE A 113 25.38 48.32 15.20
C ILE A 113 26.67 48.60 14.43
N ALA A 114 26.78 48.20 13.16
CA ALA A 114 27.95 48.52 12.35
C ALA A 114 28.03 50.03 12.03
N ALA A 115 26.89 50.64 11.71
CA ALA A 115 26.76 52.06 11.42
C ALA A 115 26.80 52.95 12.68
N SER A 116 26.80 52.34 13.88
CA SER A 116 26.88 53.09 15.13
C SER A 116 28.24 53.69 15.42
N GLN A 117 29.28 53.21 14.75
CA GLN A 117 30.66 53.61 14.97
C GLN A 117 31.17 54.39 13.77
N ASP A 118 31.81 55.52 14.03
CA ASP A 118 32.62 56.18 13.01
C ASP A 118 33.98 55.46 12.84
N SER A 119 34.81 55.93 11.91
CA SER A 119 36.15 55.36 11.68
C SER A 119 37.10 55.48 12.87
N THR A 120 36.72 56.24 13.91
CA THR A 120 37.48 56.41 15.16
C THR A 120 36.94 55.56 16.32
N GLY A 121 35.82 54.85 16.10
CA GLY A 121 35.16 54.04 17.12
C GLY A 121 34.25 54.82 18.06
N ALA A 122 34.01 56.11 17.80
CA ALA A 122 33.09 56.94 18.59
C ALA A 122 31.64 56.66 18.20
N ASP A 123 30.75 56.71 19.20
CA ASP A 123 29.32 56.45 19.02
C ASP A 123 28.65 57.62 18.27
N ARG A 124 28.06 57.33 17.12
CA ARG A 124 27.26 58.30 16.34
C ARG A 124 25.84 58.42 16.91
N SER A 125 25.26 59.62 16.92
CA SER A 125 23.85 59.79 17.30
C SER A 125 22.90 59.16 16.27
N LEU A 126 21.72 58.73 16.69
CA LEU A 126 20.76 58.08 15.78
C LEU A 126 20.31 59.01 14.63
N GLU A 127 20.25 60.32 14.88
CA GLU A 127 19.95 61.34 13.86
C GLU A 127 21.04 61.43 12.78
N THR A 128 22.32 61.38 13.17
CA THR A 128 23.42 61.38 12.19
C THR A 128 23.46 60.09 11.37
N ARG A 129 23.08 58.95 11.96
CA ARG A 129 22.97 57.67 11.23
C ARG A 129 21.84 57.65 10.21
N LEU A 130 20.69 58.22 10.54
CA LEU A 130 19.54 58.31 9.63
C LEU A 130 19.79 59.29 8.47
N GLY A 131 20.71 60.23 8.62
CA GLY A 131 21.10 61.18 7.58
C GLY A 131 22.09 60.63 6.53
N ASP A 132 22.82 59.55 6.84
CA ASP A 132 23.79 58.97 5.93
C ASP A 132 23.10 58.28 4.74
N GLN A 133 23.31 58.84 3.56
CA GLN A 133 22.85 58.25 2.30
C GLN A 133 23.87 57.21 1.84
N THR A 134 23.42 55.97 1.69
CA THR A 134 24.23 54.90 1.10
C THR A 134 23.88 54.78 -0.38
N ALA A 135 24.88 54.86 -1.25
CA ALA A 135 24.71 54.57 -2.67
C ALA A 135 24.69 53.06 -2.88
N ILE A 136 23.54 52.51 -3.28
CA ILE A 136 23.46 51.11 -3.74
C ILE A 136 23.63 51.11 -5.26
N ALA A 137 24.66 50.41 -5.72
CA ALA A 137 24.84 50.12 -7.14
C ALA A 137 23.94 48.93 -7.53
N TRP A 138 22.86 49.20 -8.23
CA TRP A 138 21.97 48.17 -8.79
C TRP A 138 22.58 47.59 -10.09
N TRP A 139 23.25 48.43 -10.87
CA TRP A 139 23.81 48.08 -12.18
C TRP A 139 25.13 48.80 -12.43
N PRO A 140 26.03 48.28 -13.28
CA PRO A 140 27.27 48.96 -13.62
C PRO A 140 26.97 50.38 -14.14
N GLY A 141 27.39 51.41 -13.40
CA GLY A 141 27.21 52.81 -13.77
C GLY A 141 25.91 53.50 -13.32
N LYS A 142 25.00 52.83 -12.58
CA LYS A 142 23.82 53.49 -11.99
C LYS A 142 23.69 53.17 -10.50
N SER A 143 23.77 54.20 -9.66
CA SER A 143 23.51 54.15 -8.23
C SER A 143 22.37 55.09 -7.84
N PHE A 144 21.51 54.65 -6.93
CA PHE A 144 20.55 55.53 -6.27
C PHE A 144 20.97 55.73 -4.83
N SER A 145 20.98 56.98 -4.36
CA SER A 145 21.24 57.28 -2.96
C SER A 145 19.95 57.11 -2.17
N MET A 146 20.00 56.28 -1.14
CA MET A 146 18.86 56.05 -0.26
C MET A 146 19.35 56.02 1.18
N ASN A 147 18.46 56.32 2.13
CA ASN A 147 18.77 56.24 3.56
C ASN A 147 19.32 54.85 3.87
N GLY A 148 20.46 54.78 4.57
CA GLY A 148 21.11 53.52 4.90
C GLY A 148 20.17 52.47 5.52
N ALA A 149 19.20 52.91 6.32
CA ALA A 149 18.22 52.04 6.96
C ALA A 149 17.29 51.36 5.94
N VAL A 150 16.83 52.14 4.96
CA VAL A 150 15.99 51.65 3.85
C VAL A 150 16.80 50.74 2.93
N SER A 151 18.08 51.09 2.72
CA SER A 151 19.03 50.34 1.92
C SER A 151 19.25 48.91 2.44
N ALA A 152 19.38 48.74 3.76
CA ALA A 152 19.62 47.45 4.40
C ALA A 152 18.38 46.53 4.33
N VAL A 153 17.19 47.10 4.52
CA VAL A 153 15.91 46.36 4.39
C VAL A 153 15.68 45.91 2.94
N ILE A 154 15.90 46.80 1.97
CA ILE A 154 15.74 46.46 0.54
C ILE A 154 16.78 45.43 0.10
N THR A 155 18.04 45.57 0.53
CA THR A 155 19.10 44.60 0.19
C THR A 155 18.81 43.23 0.82
N GLY A 156 18.30 43.20 2.06
CA GLY A 156 17.86 41.96 2.72
C GLY A 156 16.69 41.28 2.01
N LEU A 157 15.68 42.05 1.58
CA LEU A 157 14.55 41.53 0.80
C LEU A 157 14.97 41.04 -0.59
N LEU A 158 15.87 41.76 -1.27
CA LEU A 158 16.37 41.37 -2.60
C LEU A 158 17.25 40.13 -2.51
N MET A 159 18.17 40.04 -1.55
CA MET A 159 18.94 38.81 -1.34
C MET A 159 18.03 37.65 -0.91
N GLY A 160 17.05 37.88 -0.04
CA GLY A 160 16.06 36.86 0.33
C GLY A 160 15.22 36.37 -0.85
N GLY A 161 14.80 37.26 -1.75
CA GLY A 161 14.12 36.91 -2.99
C GLY A 161 15.00 36.14 -3.97
N ILE A 162 16.26 36.55 -4.15
CA ILE A 162 17.23 35.86 -5.01
C ILE A 162 17.54 34.46 -4.45
N PHE A 163 17.80 34.33 -3.15
CA PHE A 163 18.01 33.02 -2.51
C PHE A 163 16.73 32.15 -2.48
N GLY A 164 15.54 32.74 -2.39
CA GLY A 164 14.28 32.01 -2.53
C GLY A 164 14.05 31.44 -3.94
N ILE A 165 14.45 32.19 -4.97
CA ILE A 165 14.35 31.77 -6.37
C ILE A 165 15.48 30.77 -6.73
N PHE A 166 16.73 31.03 -6.31
CA PHE A 166 17.85 30.11 -6.53
C PHE A 166 17.80 28.86 -5.64
N GLY A 167 17.19 28.94 -4.46
CA GLY A 167 16.93 27.78 -3.60
C GLY A 167 15.99 26.75 -4.24
N ARG A 168 15.02 27.19 -5.06
CA ARG A 168 14.23 26.29 -5.90
C ARG A 168 15.06 25.59 -6.99
N ALA A 169 16.08 26.26 -7.53
CA ALA A 169 16.90 25.76 -8.63
C ALA A 169 18.04 24.83 -8.20
N ILE A 170 18.55 24.95 -6.97
CA ILE A 170 19.73 24.20 -6.49
C ILE A 170 19.36 22.91 -5.74
N GLY A 171 18.07 22.65 -5.47
CA GLY A 171 17.69 21.52 -4.63
C GLY A 171 16.30 20.95 -4.85
N SER A 172 15.77 20.93 -6.08
CA SER A 172 14.68 20.01 -6.35
C SER A 172 15.25 18.59 -6.19
N PRO A 173 14.90 17.83 -5.13
CA PRO A 173 15.48 16.51 -4.93
C PRO A 173 15.25 15.70 -6.20
N ALA A 174 16.31 15.06 -6.70
CA ALA A 174 16.22 14.21 -7.87
C ALA A 174 15.01 13.28 -7.72
N ALA A 175 14.20 13.17 -8.78
CA ALA A 175 12.97 12.40 -8.71
C ALA A 175 13.27 10.98 -8.19
N PRO A 176 12.61 10.53 -7.11
CA PRO A 176 12.96 9.28 -6.44
C PRO A 176 12.79 8.05 -7.33
N ALA A 177 11.96 8.13 -8.38
CA ALA A 177 11.82 7.09 -9.38
C ALA A 177 11.40 7.66 -10.73
N THR A 178 11.71 6.94 -11.81
CA THR A 178 11.20 7.19 -13.16
C THR A 178 10.53 5.92 -13.69
N ILE A 179 9.34 6.04 -14.27
CA ILE A 179 8.62 4.95 -14.93
C ILE A 179 8.32 5.41 -16.36
N ASP A 180 8.75 4.64 -17.36
CA ASP A 180 8.59 4.95 -18.79
C ASP A 180 9.08 6.37 -19.17
N GLY A 181 10.19 6.82 -18.58
CA GLY A 181 10.74 8.16 -18.81
C GLY A 181 9.98 9.30 -18.11
N GLN A 182 8.87 9.02 -17.42
CA GLN A 182 8.16 9.98 -16.58
C GLN A 182 8.66 9.89 -15.14
N SER A 183 9.18 10.99 -14.62
CA SER A 183 9.58 11.11 -13.22
C SER A 183 8.38 11.11 -12.28
N ILE A 184 8.40 10.26 -11.27
CA ILE A 184 7.48 10.32 -10.14
C ILE A 184 8.06 11.33 -9.15
N SER A 185 7.35 12.45 -8.95
CA SER A 185 7.76 13.45 -7.96
C SER A 185 7.65 12.89 -6.54
N PHE A 186 8.43 13.42 -5.60
CA PHE A 186 8.33 13.04 -4.19
C PHE A 186 6.92 13.21 -3.62
N VAL A 187 6.24 14.31 -3.98
CA VAL A 187 4.86 14.58 -3.56
C VAL A 187 3.89 13.52 -4.11
N GLN A 188 4.06 13.12 -5.37
CA GLN A 188 3.26 12.07 -5.97
C GLN A 188 3.52 10.72 -5.30
N LEU A 189 4.77 10.38 -5.03
CA LEU A 189 5.13 9.15 -4.31
C LEU A 189 4.50 9.13 -2.91
N GLN A 190 4.56 10.23 -2.18
CA GLN A 190 3.92 10.36 -0.86
C GLN A 190 2.40 10.20 -0.96
N GLY A 191 1.75 10.77 -1.98
CA GLY A 191 0.32 10.58 -2.22
C GLY A 191 -0.05 9.11 -2.50
N LEU A 192 0.76 8.41 -3.31
CA LEU A 192 0.56 6.98 -3.57
C LEU A 192 0.75 6.12 -2.31
N GLN A 193 1.77 6.44 -1.51
CA GLN A 193 2.02 5.80 -0.22
C GLN A 193 0.84 6.00 0.74
N GLN A 194 0.32 7.23 0.86
CA GLN A 194 -0.84 7.55 1.69
C GLN A 194 -2.08 6.79 1.22
N ARG A 195 -2.35 6.75 -0.09
CA ARG A 195 -3.49 6.03 -0.66
C ARG A 195 -3.43 4.53 -0.34
N ARG A 196 -2.28 3.88 -0.55
CA ARG A 196 -2.11 2.46 -0.20
C ARG A 196 -2.29 2.21 1.29
N GLN A 197 -1.69 3.05 2.14
CA GLN A 197 -1.88 2.94 3.59
C GLN A 197 -3.34 3.12 3.99
N LEU A 198 -4.09 4.01 3.33
CA LEU A 198 -5.51 4.21 3.57
C LEU A 198 -6.31 2.95 3.19
N ALA A 199 -6.11 2.41 1.97
CA ALA A 199 -6.77 1.20 1.52
C ALA A 199 -6.47 0.00 2.44
N GLU A 200 -5.21 -0.17 2.84
CA GLU A 200 -4.76 -1.21 3.75
C GLU A 200 -5.41 -1.06 5.14
N ARG A 201 -5.34 0.13 5.74
CA ARG A 201 -5.97 0.41 7.05
C ARG A 201 -7.47 0.21 7.00
N PHE A 202 -8.11 0.64 5.92
CA PHE A 202 -9.55 0.47 5.72
C PHE A 202 -9.90 -1.02 5.67
N LEU A 203 -9.26 -1.80 4.79
CA LEU A 203 -9.54 -3.23 4.67
C LEU A 203 -9.25 -3.99 5.97
N VAL A 204 -8.09 -3.78 6.60
CA VAL A 204 -7.72 -4.41 7.88
C VAL A 204 -8.71 -4.04 8.97
N SER A 205 -9.15 -2.78 9.04
CA SER A 205 -10.11 -2.34 10.05
C SER A 205 -11.49 -2.93 9.85
N LEU A 206 -11.97 -3.02 8.60
CA LEU A 206 -13.22 -3.71 8.24
C LEU A 206 -13.18 -5.18 8.65
N VAL A 207 -12.12 -5.90 8.27
CA VAL A 207 -11.97 -7.32 8.61
C VAL A 207 -11.83 -7.50 10.12
N SER A 208 -11.08 -6.64 10.81
CA SER A 208 -10.91 -6.72 12.27
C SER A 208 -12.20 -6.50 13.06
N ALA A 209 -13.14 -5.73 12.51
CA ALA A 209 -14.44 -5.51 13.13
C ALA A 209 -15.31 -6.78 13.10
N VAL A 210 -15.08 -7.66 12.13
CA VAL A 210 -15.82 -8.92 11.92
C VAL A 210 -15.10 -10.13 12.53
N ASP A 211 -13.78 -10.20 12.31
CA ASP A 211 -12.88 -11.26 12.77
C ASP A 211 -11.45 -10.70 12.99
N PRO A 212 -11.04 -10.49 14.26
CA PRO A 212 -9.70 -10.01 14.60
C PRO A 212 -8.56 -10.93 14.15
N GLN A 213 -8.77 -12.24 14.03
CA GLN A 213 -7.72 -13.17 13.62
C GLN A 213 -7.44 -13.06 12.12
N SER A 214 -8.49 -12.98 11.31
CA SER A 214 -8.38 -12.77 9.86
C SER A 214 -7.68 -11.44 9.53
N ALA A 215 -7.87 -10.40 10.34
CA ALA A 215 -7.23 -9.10 10.12
C ALA A 215 -5.70 -9.14 10.11
N GLN A 216 -5.07 -10.06 10.84
CA GLN A 216 -3.61 -10.22 10.82
C GLN A 216 -3.12 -10.75 9.46
N GLN A 217 -3.90 -11.62 8.82
CA GLN A 217 -3.57 -12.16 7.50
C GLN A 217 -3.69 -11.10 6.40
N MET A 218 -4.53 -10.09 6.63
CA MET A 218 -4.73 -8.98 5.70
C MET A 218 -3.58 -7.97 5.74
N GLN A 219 -2.61 -8.08 6.66
CA GLN A 219 -1.45 -7.19 6.70
C GLN A 219 -0.49 -7.46 5.54
N GLY A 220 -0.32 -6.44 4.70
CA GLY A 220 0.41 -6.48 3.45
C GLY A 220 -0.39 -7.10 2.32
N HIS A 221 -1.73 -7.07 2.35
CA HIS A 221 -2.57 -7.66 1.30
C HIS A 221 -2.37 -6.99 -0.06
N PHE A 222 -2.11 -5.68 -0.06
CA PHE A 222 -1.80 -4.88 -1.25
C PHE A 222 -0.31 -4.82 -1.59
N MET A 223 0.55 -5.55 -0.85
CA MET A 223 1.99 -5.58 -1.14
C MET A 223 2.26 -6.52 -2.33
N ILE A 224 2.73 -5.95 -3.43
CA ILE A 224 2.90 -6.65 -4.71
C ILE A 224 4.13 -7.55 -4.67
N GLY A 225 5.23 -7.10 -4.07
CA GLY A 225 6.49 -7.84 -3.97
C GLY A 225 6.31 -9.24 -3.39
N ARG A 226 5.46 -9.38 -2.36
CA ARG A 226 5.14 -10.69 -1.74
C ARG A 226 4.56 -11.69 -2.75
N ARG A 227 3.78 -11.23 -3.74
CA ARG A 227 3.16 -12.07 -4.77
C ARG A 227 4.17 -12.59 -5.79
N PHE A 228 5.28 -11.87 -5.96
CA PHE A 228 6.41 -12.27 -6.80
C PHE A 228 7.54 -12.93 -6.00
N GLY A 229 7.34 -13.20 -4.70
CA GLY A 229 8.37 -13.76 -3.82
C GLY A 229 9.54 -12.82 -3.54
N GLN A 230 9.39 -11.52 -3.78
CA GLN A 230 10.41 -10.50 -3.56
C GLN A 230 10.06 -9.64 -2.35
N GLN A 231 11.02 -9.44 -1.45
CA GLN A 231 10.86 -8.49 -0.35
C GLN A 231 11.25 -7.10 -0.85
N LEU A 232 10.26 -6.33 -1.30
CA LEU A 232 10.43 -4.94 -1.69
C LEU A 232 10.27 -4.04 -0.45
N SER A 233 10.99 -2.91 -0.42
CA SER A 233 10.67 -1.85 0.54
C SER A 233 9.30 -1.28 0.24
N PHE A 234 8.64 -0.65 1.23
CA PHE A 234 7.32 -0.07 1.02
C PHE A 234 7.30 0.95 -0.13
N GLU A 235 8.34 1.76 -0.27
CA GLU A 235 8.44 2.74 -1.36
C GLU A 235 8.59 2.07 -2.73
N GLN A 236 9.44 1.05 -2.83
CA GLN A 236 9.62 0.26 -4.04
C GLN A 236 8.33 -0.46 -4.45
N ASP A 237 7.60 -1.00 -3.48
CA ASP A 237 6.32 -1.68 -3.70
C ASP A 237 5.24 -0.72 -4.21
N VAL A 238 5.23 0.52 -3.71
CA VAL A 238 4.32 1.58 -4.19
C VAL A 238 4.68 2.02 -5.62
N VAL A 239 5.97 2.17 -5.93
CA VAL A 239 6.44 2.44 -7.31
C VAL A 239 6.04 1.30 -8.25
N MET A 240 6.21 0.05 -7.82
CA MET A 240 5.74 -1.12 -8.57
C MET A 240 4.22 -1.09 -8.76
N GLY A 241 3.47 -0.68 -7.73
CA GLY A 241 2.01 -0.50 -7.83
C GLY A 241 1.61 0.53 -8.87
N GLU A 242 2.30 1.65 -8.95
CA GLU A 242 2.05 2.66 -9.98
C GLU A 242 2.37 2.16 -11.39
N LEU A 243 3.40 1.31 -11.55
CA LEU A 243 3.67 0.63 -12.82
C LEU A 243 2.48 -0.23 -13.25
N PHE A 244 1.99 -1.10 -12.37
CA PHE A 244 0.83 -1.93 -12.67
C PHE A 244 -0.46 -1.12 -12.84
N ARG A 245 -0.59 0.03 -12.17
CA ARG A 245 -1.70 0.95 -12.38
C ARG A 245 -1.74 1.49 -13.81
N ARG A 246 -0.59 1.96 -14.31
CA ARG A 246 -0.46 2.43 -15.70
C ARG A 246 -0.73 1.33 -16.70
N GLU A 247 -0.33 0.10 -16.39
CA GLU A 247 -0.65 -1.04 -17.24
C GLU A 247 -2.15 -1.40 -17.18
N ALA A 248 -2.79 -1.27 -16.01
CA ALA A 248 -4.24 -1.37 -15.89
C ALA A 248 -4.97 -0.31 -16.73
N ASP A 249 -4.44 0.93 -16.77
CA ASP A 249 -4.93 2.01 -17.63
C ASP A 249 -4.80 1.64 -19.11
N ARG A 250 -3.65 1.07 -19.54
CA ARG A 250 -3.44 0.61 -20.92
C ARG A 250 -4.36 -0.54 -21.31
N MET A 251 -4.64 -1.45 -20.39
CA MET A 251 -5.57 -2.57 -20.60
C MET A 251 -7.05 -2.16 -20.53
N GLY A 252 -7.36 -0.92 -20.15
CA GLY A 252 -8.74 -0.45 -19.99
C GLY A 252 -9.48 -1.13 -18.85
N ILE A 253 -8.78 -1.60 -17.81
CA ILE A 253 -9.40 -2.20 -16.64
C ILE A 253 -10.09 -1.10 -15.85
N GLU A 254 -11.38 -1.21 -15.59
CA GLU A 254 -12.13 -0.35 -14.69
C GLU A 254 -12.80 -1.19 -13.60
N ILE A 255 -12.94 -0.63 -12.41
CA ILE A 255 -13.54 -1.30 -11.25
C ILE A 255 -14.71 -0.43 -10.81
N ASP A 256 -15.92 -0.97 -10.86
CA ASP A 256 -17.13 -0.30 -10.38
C ASP A 256 -17.30 -0.45 -8.86
N ASP A 257 -18.27 0.28 -8.30
CA ASP A 257 -18.54 0.28 -6.86
C ASP A 257 -19.08 -1.07 -6.36
N ASP A 258 -19.77 -1.80 -7.25
CA ASP A 258 -20.29 -3.14 -6.97
C ASP A 258 -19.13 -4.14 -6.80
N ALA A 259 -18.08 -4.04 -7.62
CA ALA A 259 -16.87 -4.84 -7.49
C ALA A 259 -16.09 -4.51 -6.21
N VAL A 260 -16.03 -3.23 -5.81
CA VAL A 260 -15.43 -2.83 -4.52
C VAL A 260 -16.22 -3.42 -3.35
N THR A 261 -17.55 -3.36 -3.41
CA THR A 261 -18.44 -3.91 -2.40
C THR A 261 -18.30 -5.44 -2.32
N ALA A 262 -18.36 -6.12 -3.46
CA ALA A 262 -18.17 -7.57 -3.54
C ALA A 262 -16.78 -7.99 -3.01
N TYR A 263 -15.75 -7.18 -3.26
CA TYR A 263 -14.42 -7.40 -2.73
C TYR A 263 -14.38 -7.28 -1.20
N ILE A 264 -15.02 -6.28 -0.62
CA ILE A 264 -15.16 -6.14 0.84
C ILE A 264 -15.94 -7.33 1.41
N GLU A 265 -17.03 -7.72 0.77
CA GLU A 265 -17.87 -8.85 1.18
C GLU A 265 -17.09 -10.16 1.16
N ARG A 266 -16.15 -10.36 0.23
CA ARG A 266 -15.29 -11.54 0.22
C ARG A 266 -14.55 -11.77 1.55
N PHE A 267 -14.24 -10.70 2.28
CA PHE A 267 -13.53 -10.80 3.56
C PHE A 267 -14.41 -10.62 4.79
N THR A 268 -15.64 -10.12 4.61
CA THR A 268 -16.53 -9.72 5.71
C THR A 268 -17.83 -10.54 5.75
N ALA A 269 -18.15 -11.25 4.66
CA ALA A 269 -19.28 -12.16 4.59
C ALA A 269 -19.10 -13.34 5.54
N GLY A 270 -20.17 -13.70 6.23
CA GLY A 270 -20.10 -14.77 7.22
C GLY A 270 -19.79 -16.13 6.65
N ARG A 271 -20.09 -16.39 5.36
CA ARG A 271 -19.75 -17.64 4.69
C ARG A 271 -18.26 -18.01 4.83
N MET A 272 -17.35 -17.03 4.68
CA MET A 272 -15.91 -17.29 4.79
C MET A 272 -15.49 -17.57 6.23
N ALA A 273 -16.17 -16.98 7.22
CA ALA A 273 -15.96 -17.28 8.64
C ALA A 273 -16.51 -18.66 9.05
N LYS A 274 -17.57 -19.15 8.40
CA LYS A 274 -18.16 -20.47 8.66
C LYS A 274 -17.23 -21.61 8.27
N ILE A 275 -16.59 -21.52 7.11
CA ILE A 275 -15.77 -22.58 6.52
C ILE A 275 -14.71 -23.15 7.49
N PRO A 276 -13.85 -22.34 8.13
CA PRO A 276 -12.84 -22.86 9.05
C PRO A 276 -13.45 -23.53 10.29
N ILE A 277 -14.53 -22.97 10.85
CA ILE A 277 -15.24 -23.52 12.01
C ILE A 277 -15.85 -24.88 11.65
N LEU A 278 -16.53 -24.97 10.50
CA LEU A 278 -17.12 -26.22 10.02
C LEU A 278 -16.04 -27.28 9.72
N ARG A 279 -14.90 -26.87 9.15
CA ARG A 279 -13.77 -27.77 8.90
C ARG A 279 -13.18 -28.30 10.21
N GLN A 280 -13.04 -27.45 11.23
CA GLN A 280 -12.57 -27.86 12.55
C GLN A 280 -13.57 -28.82 13.22
N ALA A 281 -14.86 -28.51 13.19
CA ALA A 281 -15.91 -29.38 13.71
C ALA A 281 -15.88 -30.76 13.03
N LEU A 282 -15.79 -30.79 11.69
CA LEU A 282 -15.69 -32.03 10.93
C LEU A 282 -14.45 -32.85 11.32
N GLN A 283 -13.30 -32.20 11.51
CA GLN A 283 -12.08 -32.87 11.97
C GLN A 283 -12.25 -33.49 13.36
N MET A 284 -12.86 -32.77 14.30
CA MET A 284 -13.14 -33.27 15.65
C MET A 284 -14.11 -34.46 15.61
N THR A 285 -15.19 -34.37 14.84
CA THR A 285 -16.15 -35.48 14.66
C THR A 285 -15.45 -36.71 14.08
N MET A 286 -14.65 -36.56 13.03
CA MET A 286 -13.90 -37.67 12.43
C MET A 286 -12.86 -38.29 13.39
N GLN A 287 -12.26 -37.50 14.27
CA GLN A 287 -11.34 -38.02 15.29
C GLN A 287 -12.10 -38.79 16.37
N ALA A 288 -13.19 -38.24 16.87
CA ALA A 288 -14.04 -38.88 17.87
C ALA A 288 -14.66 -40.18 17.35
N ASP A 289 -15.16 -40.20 16.11
CA ASP A 289 -15.70 -41.41 15.46
C ASP A 289 -14.66 -42.53 15.40
N ARG A 290 -13.43 -42.19 14.98
CA ARG A 290 -12.33 -43.17 14.94
C ARG A 290 -12.01 -43.73 16.32
N GLN A 291 -11.98 -42.89 17.36
CA GLN A 291 -11.74 -43.35 18.73
C GLN A 291 -12.89 -44.24 19.23
N ILE A 292 -14.14 -43.87 18.97
CA ILE A 292 -15.30 -44.69 19.34
C ILE A 292 -15.24 -46.06 18.66
N GLU A 293 -14.93 -46.12 17.37
CA GLU A 293 -14.76 -47.40 16.65
C GLU A 293 -13.61 -48.24 17.24
N GLN A 294 -12.47 -47.62 17.54
CA GLN A 294 -11.36 -48.29 18.21
C GLN A 294 -11.76 -48.86 19.58
N PHE A 295 -12.46 -48.08 20.41
CA PHE A 295 -12.93 -48.53 21.72
C PHE A 295 -14.02 -49.59 21.62
N LYS A 296 -14.90 -49.53 20.63
CA LYS A 296 -15.92 -50.55 20.39
C LYS A 296 -15.29 -51.90 20.03
N ASN A 297 -14.21 -51.88 19.26
CA ASN A 297 -13.47 -53.08 18.89
C ASN A 297 -12.70 -53.68 20.09
N MET A 298 -12.19 -52.85 21.02
CA MET A 298 -11.56 -53.32 22.27
C MET A 298 -12.59 -53.72 23.35
N GLY A 299 -13.76 -53.10 23.32
CA GLY A 299 -14.81 -53.21 24.34
C GLY A 299 -15.38 -54.62 24.49
N GLN A 300 -15.31 -55.46 23.46
CA GLN A 300 -15.81 -56.84 23.53
C GLN A 300 -15.16 -57.69 24.65
N GLN A 301 -14.03 -57.24 25.23
CA GLN A 301 -13.32 -57.89 26.33
C GLN A 301 -13.33 -57.09 27.64
N LEU A 302 -13.94 -55.89 27.67
CA LEU A 302 -13.88 -54.96 28.81
C LEU A 302 -15.21 -54.92 29.58
N SER A 303 -15.11 -54.67 30.88
CA SER A 303 -16.26 -54.37 31.75
C SER A 303 -17.06 -53.16 31.23
N PRO A 304 -18.41 -53.16 31.38
CA PRO A 304 -19.25 -52.04 30.94
C PRO A 304 -18.86 -50.69 31.56
N GLU A 305 -18.40 -50.64 32.81
CA GLU A 305 -17.95 -49.40 33.45
C GLU A 305 -16.71 -48.81 32.76
N ILE A 306 -15.78 -49.68 32.33
CA ILE A 306 -14.56 -49.25 31.64
C ILE A 306 -14.92 -48.77 30.23
N GLN A 307 -15.83 -49.46 29.53
CA GLN A 307 -16.32 -49.01 28.22
C GLN A 307 -16.94 -47.62 28.28
N GLU A 308 -17.78 -47.35 29.28
CA GLU A 308 -18.40 -46.05 29.46
C GLU A 308 -17.36 -44.94 29.73
N SER A 309 -16.37 -45.23 30.57
CA SER A 309 -15.28 -44.29 30.86
C SER A 309 -14.45 -43.93 29.62
N LEU A 310 -14.20 -44.89 28.73
CA LEU A 310 -13.42 -44.69 27.49
C LEU A 310 -14.20 -43.91 26.44
N LEU A 311 -15.52 -44.10 26.37
CA LEU A 311 -16.40 -43.39 25.45
C LEU A 311 -16.71 -41.95 25.88
N ARG A 312 -16.49 -41.61 27.15
CA ARG A 312 -16.80 -40.27 27.68
C ARG A 312 -16.10 -39.13 26.93
N ARG A 313 -14.80 -39.27 26.65
CA ARG A 313 -14.01 -38.22 25.97
C ARG A 313 -14.38 -38.07 24.48
N PRO A 314 -14.45 -39.13 23.67
CA PRO A 314 -14.93 -39.02 22.28
C PRO A 314 -16.34 -38.43 22.18
N ASN A 315 -17.23 -38.76 23.11
CA ASN A 315 -18.58 -38.19 23.14
C ASN A 315 -18.54 -36.68 23.46
N GLN A 316 -17.67 -36.24 24.38
CA GLN A 316 -17.44 -34.82 24.64
C GLN A 316 -16.87 -34.10 23.40
N ASP A 317 -15.94 -34.72 22.68
CA ASP A 317 -15.37 -34.13 21.45
C ASP A 317 -16.46 -33.99 20.36
N LYS A 318 -17.40 -34.94 20.26
CA LYS A 318 -18.58 -34.82 19.39
C LYS A 318 -19.51 -33.70 19.81
N GLU A 319 -19.76 -33.56 21.10
CA GLU A 319 -20.59 -32.49 21.65
C GLU A 319 -19.97 -31.11 21.36
N GLN A 320 -18.66 -30.98 21.57
CA GLN A 320 -17.91 -29.78 21.21
C GLN A 320 -17.96 -29.50 19.70
N ALA A 321 -17.82 -30.52 18.85
CA ALA A 321 -18.01 -30.37 17.41
C ALA A 321 -19.42 -29.89 17.05
N GLY A 322 -20.45 -30.43 17.72
CA GLY A 322 -21.84 -29.95 17.59
C GLY A 322 -22.00 -28.48 17.96
N ASN A 323 -21.37 -28.04 19.05
CA ASN A 323 -21.36 -26.64 19.45
C ASN A 323 -20.65 -25.74 18.42
N LEU A 324 -19.57 -26.21 17.79
CA LEU A 324 -18.92 -25.49 16.69
C LEU A 324 -19.80 -25.39 15.45
N VAL A 325 -20.55 -26.44 15.10
CA VAL A 325 -21.53 -26.38 14.00
C VAL A 325 -22.65 -25.41 14.33
N ALA A 326 -23.18 -25.43 15.56
CA ALA A 326 -24.18 -24.47 16.02
C ALA A 326 -23.64 -23.02 15.97
N MET A 327 -22.40 -22.81 16.41
CA MET A 327 -21.71 -21.53 16.31
C MET A 327 -21.58 -21.08 14.85
N ALA A 328 -21.16 -21.96 13.93
CA ALA A 328 -21.07 -21.63 12.51
C ALA A 328 -22.45 -21.27 11.92
N ASN A 329 -23.51 -21.99 12.30
CA ASN A 329 -24.87 -21.72 11.84
C ASN A 329 -25.43 -20.41 12.41
N SER A 330 -24.97 -19.96 13.58
CA SER A 330 -25.35 -18.67 14.16
C SER A 330 -24.72 -17.47 13.43
N ILE A 331 -23.68 -17.69 12.63
CA ILE A 331 -23.08 -16.65 11.79
C ILE A 331 -24.02 -16.39 10.60
N PRO A 332 -24.47 -15.14 10.35
CA PRO A 332 -25.30 -14.84 9.18
C PRO A 332 -24.49 -15.01 7.89
N ASP A 333 -25.09 -15.51 6.81
CA ASP A 333 -24.39 -15.72 5.54
C ASP A 333 -24.02 -14.42 4.81
N GLY A 334 -24.76 -13.34 5.08
CA GLY A 334 -24.56 -12.02 4.47
C GLY A 334 -23.46 -11.16 5.11
N ASN A 335 -23.49 -9.87 4.79
CA ASN A 335 -22.57 -8.86 5.29
C ASN A 335 -22.66 -8.74 6.82
N ARG A 336 -21.58 -9.11 7.53
CA ARG A 336 -21.51 -9.05 9.01
C ARG A 336 -21.15 -7.67 9.54
N LEU A 337 -20.76 -6.75 8.67
CA LEU A 337 -20.24 -5.46 9.06
C LEU A 337 -21.37 -4.54 9.52
N GLY A 338 -22.53 -4.57 8.84
CA GLY A 338 -23.66 -3.71 9.15
C GLY A 338 -23.33 -2.21 9.07
N PRO A 339 -24.34 -1.32 9.00
CA PRO A 339 -24.10 0.12 8.81
C PRO A 339 -23.39 0.76 10.01
N THR A 340 -23.61 0.24 11.22
CA THR A 340 -23.05 0.82 12.46
C THR A 340 -21.57 0.51 12.64
N LEU A 341 -21.10 -0.73 12.41
CA LEU A 341 -19.67 -1.03 12.48
C LEU A 341 -18.94 -0.39 11.30
N TYR A 342 -19.56 -0.37 10.11
CA TYR A 342 -18.99 0.28 8.94
C TYR A 342 -18.69 1.77 9.19
N ASN A 343 -19.69 2.53 9.64
CA ASN A 343 -19.52 3.95 9.97
C ASN A 343 -18.54 4.17 11.12
N ARG A 344 -18.50 3.27 12.11
CA ARG A 344 -17.50 3.33 13.19
C ARG A 344 -16.08 3.11 12.66
N THR A 345 -15.93 2.21 11.69
CA THR A 345 -14.64 1.93 11.05
C THR A 345 -14.14 3.13 10.27
N LEU A 346 -14.99 3.75 9.44
CA LEU A 346 -14.66 5.00 8.72
C LEU A 346 -14.22 6.13 9.67
N ARG A 347 -14.97 6.34 10.77
CA ARG A 347 -14.60 7.32 11.80
C ARG A 347 -13.27 7.02 12.47
N ARG A 348 -12.95 5.73 12.70
CA ARG A 348 -11.70 5.31 13.34
C ARG A 348 -10.49 5.57 12.43
N ILE A 349 -10.62 5.31 11.13
CA ILE A 349 -9.53 5.56 10.18
C ILE A 349 -9.40 7.05 9.82
N GLY A 350 -10.42 7.85 10.10
CA GLY A 350 -10.42 9.29 9.85
C GLY A 350 -10.55 9.63 8.36
N ALA A 351 -11.27 8.80 7.60
CA ALA A 351 -11.49 8.98 6.17
C ALA A 351 -12.98 8.94 5.84
N THR A 352 -13.35 9.63 4.77
CA THR A 352 -14.70 9.53 4.21
C THR A 352 -14.90 8.20 3.49
N GLU A 353 -16.15 7.80 3.29
CA GLU A 353 -16.50 6.61 2.51
C GLU A 353 -15.93 6.69 1.10
N THR A 354 -16.11 7.82 0.42
CA THR A 354 -15.61 8.04 -0.94
C THR A 354 -14.09 7.90 -1.03
N GLU A 355 -13.33 8.53 -0.11
CA GLU A 355 -11.87 8.40 -0.10
C GLU A 355 -11.41 6.96 0.14
N ALA A 356 -12.07 6.24 1.05
CA ALA A 356 -11.76 4.85 1.37
C ALA A 356 -12.09 3.92 0.20
N PHE A 357 -13.24 4.11 -0.45
CA PHE A 357 -13.66 3.37 -1.63
C PHE A 357 -12.75 3.65 -2.82
N ASP A 358 -12.42 4.91 -3.08
CA ASP A 358 -11.51 5.30 -4.17
C ASP A 358 -10.11 4.70 -3.98
N ALA A 359 -9.58 4.76 -2.75
CA ALA A 359 -8.31 4.14 -2.43
C ALA A 359 -8.35 2.62 -2.67
N LEU A 360 -9.41 1.95 -2.23
CA LEU A 360 -9.59 0.52 -2.39
C LEU A 360 -9.78 0.12 -3.86
N ARG A 361 -10.60 0.85 -4.60
CA ARG A 361 -10.84 0.67 -6.05
C ARG A 361 -9.54 0.70 -6.83
N GLN A 362 -8.67 1.66 -6.52
CA GLN A 362 -7.36 1.79 -7.17
C GLN A 362 -6.44 0.61 -6.86
N GLU A 363 -6.40 0.13 -5.62
CA GLU A 363 -5.58 -1.04 -5.28
C GLU A 363 -6.17 -2.35 -5.85
N ILE A 364 -7.50 -2.51 -5.90
CA ILE A 364 -8.15 -3.64 -6.58
C ILE A 364 -7.78 -3.64 -8.06
N ARG A 365 -7.87 -2.48 -8.72
CA ARG A 365 -7.49 -2.33 -10.13
C ARG A 365 -6.05 -2.77 -10.38
N ILE A 366 -5.13 -2.34 -9.51
CA ILE A 366 -3.71 -2.76 -9.55
C ILE A 366 -3.59 -4.27 -9.36
N LEU A 367 -4.27 -4.85 -8.38
CA LEU A 367 -4.25 -6.30 -8.13
C LEU A 367 -4.79 -7.10 -9.31
N THR A 368 -5.86 -6.64 -9.96
CA THR A 368 -6.41 -7.27 -11.17
C THR A 368 -5.40 -7.26 -12.30
N ALA A 369 -4.72 -6.12 -12.53
CA ALA A 369 -3.65 -6.04 -13.52
C ALA A 369 -2.48 -6.98 -13.17
N VAL A 370 -2.08 -7.05 -11.91
CA VAL A 370 -1.07 -8.01 -11.44
C VAL A 370 -1.53 -9.44 -11.71
N GLU A 371 -2.77 -9.81 -11.42
CA GLU A 371 -3.27 -11.18 -11.62
C GLU A 371 -3.31 -11.57 -13.10
N ILE A 372 -3.67 -10.65 -13.99
CA ILE A 372 -3.68 -10.88 -15.44
C ILE A 372 -2.26 -10.99 -16.01
N LEU A 373 -1.35 -10.12 -15.56
CA LEU A 373 0.01 -10.00 -16.11
C LEU A 373 1.02 -10.91 -15.41
N GLN A 374 0.71 -11.37 -14.20
CA GLN A 374 1.56 -12.29 -13.49
C GLN A 374 1.76 -13.49 -14.42
N PRO A 375 3.01 -13.87 -14.72
CA PRO A 375 3.27 -14.98 -15.61
C PRO A 375 2.58 -16.19 -15.00
N SER A 376 1.44 -16.56 -15.59
CA SER A 376 0.88 -17.87 -15.36
C SER A 376 2.01 -18.81 -15.72
N ARG A 377 2.37 -19.69 -14.79
CA ARG A 377 3.38 -20.70 -15.07
C ARG A 377 2.76 -21.58 -16.14
N VAL A 378 2.95 -21.21 -17.41
CA VAL A 378 2.49 -21.98 -18.55
C VAL A 378 3.21 -23.29 -18.36
N MET A 379 2.45 -24.31 -17.98
CA MET A 379 3.00 -25.61 -17.70
C MET A 379 3.86 -25.98 -18.88
N THR A 380 5.15 -26.21 -18.66
CA THR A 380 6.06 -26.45 -19.78
C THR A 380 5.51 -27.65 -20.56
N PRO A 381 5.70 -27.74 -21.88
CA PRO A 381 5.24 -28.91 -22.63
C PRO A 381 5.69 -30.22 -21.99
N ASP A 382 6.86 -30.24 -21.35
CA ASP A 382 7.35 -31.39 -20.58
C ASP A 382 6.58 -31.58 -19.26
N GLU A 383 6.31 -30.54 -18.47
CA GLU A 383 5.44 -30.66 -17.28
C GLU A 383 4.01 -31.07 -17.65
N ALA A 384 3.43 -30.49 -18.70
CA ALA A 384 2.09 -30.81 -19.20
C ALA A 384 2.05 -32.24 -19.74
N TRP A 385 3.11 -32.66 -20.43
CA TRP A 385 3.33 -34.04 -20.85
C TRP A 385 3.52 -34.99 -19.68
N GLN A 386 4.21 -34.57 -18.61
CA GLN A 386 4.35 -35.35 -17.37
C GLN A 386 3.01 -35.46 -16.64
N GLN A 387 2.19 -34.42 -16.64
CA GLN A 387 0.86 -34.44 -16.05
C GLN A 387 -0.08 -35.33 -16.87
N LEU A 388 -0.06 -35.20 -18.20
CA LEU A 388 -0.80 -36.05 -19.13
C LEU A 388 -0.32 -37.50 -19.02
N ARG A 389 1.01 -37.76 -18.94
CA ARG A 389 1.56 -39.09 -18.67
C ARG A 389 1.04 -39.60 -17.33
N LYS A 390 1.13 -38.83 -16.24
CA LYS A 390 0.58 -39.24 -14.93
C LYS A 390 -0.90 -39.60 -15.00
N GLN A 391 -1.68 -38.90 -15.82
CA GLN A 391 -3.10 -39.18 -16.06
C GLN A 391 -3.35 -40.34 -17.04
N GLN A 392 -2.44 -40.59 -17.98
CA GLN A 392 -2.51 -41.62 -19.02
C GLN A 392 -1.63 -42.84 -18.77
N VAL A 393 -0.95 -42.93 -17.62
CA VAL A 393 -0.23 -44.15 -17.21
C VAL A 393 -1.29 -45.22 -16.99
N LYS A 394 -1.60 -45.97 -18.04
CA LYS A 394 -2.05 -47.35 -17.94
C LYS A 394 -0.83 -48.11 -17.45
N GLN A 395 -0.77 -48.35 -16.14
CA GLN A 395 0.30 -49.16 -15.56
C GLN A 395 0.31 -50.52 -16.25
N THR A 396 1.28 -50.74 -17.11
CA THR A 396 1.68 -52.06 -17.60
C THR A 396 2.90 -52.41 -16.77
N LEU A 397 2.71 -53.38 -15.87
CA LEU A 397 3.77 -53.89 -15.00
C LEU A 397 4.70 -54.76 -15.86
N ASP A 398 5.88 -54.26 -16.18
CA ASP A 398 6.97 -55.11 -16.63
C ASP A 398 7.56 -55.81 -15.41
N VAL A 399 7.06 -57.02 -15.17
CA VAL A 399 7.54 -57.90 -14.10
C VAL A 399 8.87 -58.50 -14.55
N ALA A 400 9.99 -57.91 -14.11
CA ALA A 400 11.23 -58.65 -14.06
C ALA A 400 11.06 -59.73 -12.99
N MET A 401 11.05 -61.01 -13.39
CA MET A 401 11.05 -62.12 -12.45
C MET A 401 12.37 -62.10 -11.68
N LEU A 402 12.39 -61.44 -10.52
CA LEU A 402 13.31 -61.84 -9.47
C LEU A 402 12.97 -63.31 -9.17
N PRO A 403 13.92 -64.26 -9.24
CA PRO A 403 13.68 -65.63 -8.85
C PRO A 403 13.43 -65.64 -7.34
N VAL A 404 12.16 -65.46 -6.96
CA VAL A 404 11.72 -65.33 -5.56
C VAL A 404 12.14 -66.58 -4.77
N ALA A 405 12.27 -67.73 -5.44
CA ALA A 405 12.78 -68.97 -4.86
C ALA A 405 14.16 -68.85 -4.17
N ALA A 406 15.01 -67.90 -4.56
CA ALA A 406 16.29 -67.66 -3.88
C ALA A 406 16.13 -66.87 -2.56
N PHE A 407 14.95 -66.28 -2.32
CA PHE A 407 14.63 -65.39 -1.21
C PHE A 407 13.46 -65.88 -0.33
N VAL A 408 12.73 -66.92 -0.76
CA VAL A 408 11.73 -67.60 0.08
C VAL A 408 12.45 -68.68 0.88
N ASP A 409 12.59 -68.47 2.18
CA ASP A 409 12.86 -69.57 3.12
C ASP A 409 11.55 -70.40 3.16
N ASP A 410 11.57 -71.68 2.76
CA ASP A 410 10.39 -72.58 2.61
C ASP A 410 9.62 -72.88 3.92
N LYS A 411 9.85 -72.08 4.97
CA LYS A 411 9.10 -72.17 6.21
C LYS A 411 7.73 -71.54 6.02
N GLU A 412 6.71 -72.39 5.94
CA GLU A 412 5.32 -71.94 5.99
C GLU A 412 5.09 -71.09 7.25
N LEU A 413 4.83 -69.80 7.04
CA LEU A 413 4.44 -68.89 8.10
C LEU A 413 3.10 -69.34 8.66
N THR A 414 3.07 -69.66 9.95
CA THR A 414 1.82 -70.04 10.61
C THR A 414 0.86 -68.84 10.63
N PRO A 415 -0.47 -69.05 10.60
CA PRO A 415 -1.46 -67.97 10.66
C PRO A 415 -1.27 -67.02 11.86
N ASN A 416 -0.75 -67.54 12.98
CA ASN A 416 -0.46 -66.74 14.17
C ASN A 416 0.74 -65.80 13.97
N GLN A 417 1.77 -66.20 13.22
CA GLN A 417 2.90 -65.32 12.89
C GLN A 417 2.48 -64.18 11.96
N LEU A 418 1.62 -64.46 10.98
CA LEU A 418 1.04 -63.45 10.11
C LEU A 418 0.20 -62.44 10.89
N LYS A 419 -0.66 -62.93 11.79
CA LYS A 419 -1.47 -62.07 12.66
C LYS A 419 -0.59 -61.21 13.57
N ASN A 420 0.41 -61.80 14.21
CA ASN A 420 1.36 -61.07 15.07
C ASN A 420 2.19 -60.04 14.28
N HIS A 421 2.51 -60.32 13.01
CA HIS A 421 3.20 -59.38 12.15
C HIS A 421 2.28 -58.23 11.71
N PHE A 422 1.01 -58.50 11.38
CA PHE A 422 0.02 -57.48 11.04
C PHE A 422 -0.34 -56.57 12.22
N GLU A 423 -0.41 -57.15 13.43
CA GLU A 423 -0.68 -56.45 14.69
C GLU A 423 0.58 -55.85 15.33
N GLY A 424 1.77 -56.11 14.75
CA GLY A 424 3.04 -55.57 15.19
C GLY A 424 3.11 -54.04 15.09
N GLN A 425 4.13 -53.46 15.74
CA GLN A 425 4.37 -52.03 15.73
C GLN A 425 5.83 -51.72 15.44
N ALA A 426 6.08 -50.64 14.70
CA ALA A 426 7.39 -50.00 14.62
C ALA A 426 7.24 -48.56 15.11
N ASN A 427 8.22 -48.09 15.89
CA ASN A 427 8.21 -46.74 16.46
C ASN A 427 6.92 -46.40 17.24
N GLY A 428 6.29 -47.40 17.88
CA GLY A 428 5.06 -47.22 18.66
C GLY A 428 3.77 -47.08 17.83
N VAL A 429 3.83 -47.26 16.50
CA VAL A 429 2.65 -47.20 15.63
C VAL A 429 2.37 -48.61 15.07
N PRO A 430 1.14 -49.12 15.22
CA PRO A 430 0.76 -50.41 14.65
C PRO A 430 0.83 -50.40 13.12
N PHE A 431 1.36 -51.46 12.52
CA PHE A 431 1.49 -51.54 11.05
C PHE A 431 0.13 -51.46 10.34
N ARG A 432 -0.95 -51.95 10.96
CA ARG A 432 -2.33 -51.84 10.43
C ARG A 432 -2.84 -50.40 10.30
N GLU A 433 -2.25 -49.45 11.03
CA GLU A 433 -2.68 -48.04 11.10
C GLU A 433 -1.74 -47.09 10.36
N ALA A 434 -0.61 -47.60 9.87
CA ALA A 434 0.37 -46.84 9.11
C ALA A 434 0.23 -47.10 7.60
N LEU A 435 0.44 -46.05 6.80
CA LEU A 435 0.63 -46.18 5.36
C LEU A 435 1.98 -46.87 5.07
N PRO A 436 2.13 -47.57 3.94
CA PRO A 436 3.42 -48.11 3.51
C PRO A 436 4.52 -47.04 3.54
N ASN A 437 5.71 -47.37 4.06
CA ASN A 437 6.87 -46.48 4.22
C ASN A 437 6.69 -45.27 5.15
N GLN A 438 5.55 -45.13 5.86
CA GLN A 438 5.34 -43.99 6.77
C GLN A 438 6.21 -44.07 8.02
N LEU A 439 6.54 -45.28 8.48
CA LEU A 439 7.34 -45.53 9.68
C LEU A 439 8.84 -45.55 9.41
N GLY A 440 9.25 -45.47 8.14
CA GLY A 440 10.61 -45.55 7.65
C GLY A 440 10.68 -46.18 6.26
N GLU A 441 11.75 -45.93 5.52
CA GLU A 441 11.96 -46.51 4.19
C GLU A 441 12.04 -48.04 4.29
N GLY A 442 11.19 -48.75 3.53
CA GLY A 442 11.09 -50.21 3.56
C GLY A 442 10.30 -50.79 4.73
N GLN A 443 9.74 -49.96 5.61
CA GLN A 443 8.92 -50.43 6.73
C GLN A 443 7.48 -50.75 6.27
N PRO A 444 6.90 -51.87 6.75
CA PRO A 444 5.56 -52.27 6.36
C PRO A 444 4.51 -51.31 6.94
N GLY A 445 3.45 -51.09 6.17
CA GLY A 445 2.26 -50.38 6.58
C GLY A 445 1.08 -50.90 5.77
N PHE A 446 -0.03 -51.24 6.44
CA PHE A 446 -1.16 -51.94 5.83
C PHE A 446 -2.41 -51.06 5.72
N LEU A 447 -2.33 -49.78 6.10
CA LEU A 447 -3.45 -48.86 5.95
C LEU A 447 -3.71 -48.60 4.46
N GLN A 448 -4.93 -48.89 3.99
CA GLN A 448 -5.38 -48.51 2.66
C GLN A 448 -6.16 -47.21 2.72
N SER A 449 -5.81 -46.24 1.88
CA SER A 449 -6.58 -45.01 1.73
C SER A 449 -8.00 -45.32 1.28
N ARG A 450 -8.98 -44.65 1.89
CA ARG A 450 -10.39 -44.81 1.53
C ARG A 450 -10.59 -44.46 0.06
N ARG A 451 -11.10 -45.41 -0.72
CA ARG A 451 -11.54 -45.17 -2.10
C ARG A 451 -12.89 -44.47 -2.06
N VAL A 452 -12.97 -43.25 -2.58
CA VAL A 452 -14.21 -42.52 -2.78
C VAL A 452 -14.54 -42.49 -4.26
N ASN A 453 -15.74 -42.94 -4.62
CA ASN A 453 -16.27 -42.77 -5.98
C ASN A 453 -16.79 -41.35 -6.10
N VAL A 454 -16.10 -40.52 -6.88
CA VAL A 454 -16.51 -39.13 -7.14
C VAL A 454 -17.07 -39.07 -8.56
N GLY A 455 -18.38 -38.81 -8.67
CA GLY A 455 -19.00 -38.43 -9.94
C GLY A 455 -18.86 -36.93 -10.14
N VAL A 456 -18.23 -36.52 -11.24
CA VAL A 456 -18.12 -35.10 -11.61
C VAL A 456 -19.12 -34.85 -12.73
N PHE A 457 -20.05 -33.93 -12.49
CA PHE A 457 -20.92 -33.40 -13.52
C PHE A 457 -20.39 -32.03 -13.93
N THR A 458 -19.90 -31.93 -15.15
CA THR A 458 -19.51 -30.66 -15.77
C THR A 458 -20.62 -30.23 -16.71
N ILE A 459 -21.22 -29.06 -16.44
CA ILE A 459 -22.16 -28.43 -17.36
C ILE A 459 -21.43 -27.28 -18.06
N ASP A 460 -21.49 -27.29 -19.39
CA ASP A 460 -21.03 -26.21 -20.23
C ASP A 460 -22.11 -25.13 -20.24
N TYR A 461 -21.86 -24.02 -19.52
CA TYR A 461 -22.85 -22.97 -19.28
C TYR A 461 -23.38 -22.38 -20.59
N SER A 462 -22.51 -22.17 -21.57
CA SER A 462 -22.90 -21.59 -22.86
C SER A 462 -23.85 -22.52 -23.63
N LYS A 463 -23.56 -23.83 -23.66
CA LYS A 463 -24.46 -24.81 -24.29
C LYS A 463 -25.77 -24.96 -23.54
N PHE A 464 -25.73 -24.91 -22.22
CA PHE A 464 -26.93 -24.95 -21.40
C PHE A 464 -27.80 -23.72 -21.66
N GLU A 465 -27.21 -22.53 -21.66
CA GLU A 465 -27.91 -21.27 -21.94
C GLU A 465 -28.51 -21.26 -23.35
N GLU A 466 -27.79 -21.73 -24.37
CA GLU A 466 -28.32 -21.90 -25.72
C GLU A 466 -29.49 -22.89 -25.77
N THR A 467 -29.38 -24.02 -25.06
CA THR A 467 -30.45 -25.03 -24.99
C THR A 467 -31.69 -24.46 -24.31
N VAL A 468 -31.53 -23.74 -23.20
CA VAL A 468 -32.64 -23.08 -22.49
C VAL A 468 -33.26 -21.99 -23.35
N LYS A 469 -32.46 -21.14 -24.00
CA LYS A 469 -32.95 -20.11 -24.93
C LYS A 469 -33.73 -20.71 -26.11
N LYS A 470 -33.36 -21.92 -26.56
CA LYS A 470 -34.01 -22.60 -27.68
C LYS A 470 -35.26 -23.39 -27.29
N GLU A 471 -35.21 -24.12 -26.18
CA GLU A 471 -36.31 -24.99 -25.74
C GLU A 471 -37.36 -24.25 -24.90
N TYR A 472 -36.91 -23.20 -24.18
CA TYR A 472 -37.73 -22.40 -23.28
C TYR A 472 -37.43 -20.90 -23.50
N PRO A 473 -37.75 -20.36 -24.69
CA PRO A 473 -37.56 -18.94 -24.96
C PRO A 473 -38.42 -18.13 -23.98
N VAL A 474 -37.76 -17.45 -23.06
CA VAL A 474 -38.43 -16.54 -22.13
C VAL A 474 -38.71 -15.25 -22.88
N THR A 475 -39.98 -14.88 -23.04
CA THR A 475 -40.37 -13.63 -23.70
C THR A 475 -40.27 -12.46 -22.73
N ASP A 476 -40.03 -11.25 -23.26
CA ASP A 476 -40.00 -10.03 -22.44
C ASP A 476 -41.31 -9.81 -21.66
N GLU A 477 -42.44 -10.28 -22.20
CA GLU A 477 -43.74 -10.26 -21.52
C GLU A 477 -43.75 -11.19 -20.30
N GLN A 478 -43.15 -12.39 -20.40
CA GLN A 478 -43.02 -13.31 -19.27
C GLN A 478 -42.06 -12.78 -18.22
N ILE A 479 -40.96 -12.14 -18.64
CA ILE A 479 -40.03 -11.46 -17.72
C ILE A 479 -40.76 -10.35 -16.97
N THR A 480 -41.54 -9.54 -17.69
CA THR A 480 -42.30 -8.43 -17.11
C THR A 480 -43.40 -8.94 -16.17
N ALA A 481 -44.12 -9.99 -16.55
CA ALA A 481 -45.14 -10.63 -15.72
C ALA A 481 -44.52 -11.23 -14.45
N TYR A 482 -43.42 -11.97 -14.58
CA TYR A 482 -42.70 -12.55 -13.44
C TYR A 482 -42.16 -11.47 -12.51
N TYR A 483 -41.52 -10.42 -13.07
CA TYR A 483 -41.04 -9.29 -12.28
C TYR A 483 -42.17 -8.62 -11.52
N ASN A 484 -43.31 -8.33 -12.17
CA ASN A 484 -44.45 -7.68 -11.52
C ASN A 484 -45.08 -8.55 -10.43
N GLU A 485 -45.19 -9.87 -10.65
CA GLU A 485 -45.73 -10.82 -9.66
C GLU A 485 -44.82 -10.98 -8.44
N HIS A 486 -43.51 -10.98 -8.64
CA HIS A 486 -42.51 -11.24 -7.59
C HIS A 486 -41.87 -9.95 -7.06
N ARG A 487 -42.24 -8.79 -7.61
CA ARG A 487 -41.61 -7.48 -7.32
C ARG A 487 -41.54 -7.24 -5.83
N GLU A 488 -42.64 -7.48 -5.12
CA GLU A 488 -42.78 -7.19 -3.69
C GLU A 488 -42.06 -8.19 -2.77
N LYS A 489 -41.73 -9.38 -3.26
CA LYS A 489 -41.15 -10.47 -2.44
C LYS A 489 -39.67 -10.69 -2.71
N GLU A 490 -39.26 -10.71 -3.97
CA GLU A 490 -37.91 -11.06 -4.42
C GLU A 490 -37.10 -9.82 -4.83
N PHE A 491 -37.78 -8.77 -5.29
CA PHE A 491 -37.14 -7.57 -5.85
C PHE A 491 -37.35 -6.30 -5.01
N VAL A 492 -38.04 -6.39 -3.87
CA VAL A 492 -38.07 -5.31 -2.86
C VAL A 492 -36.79 -5.39 -2.06
N ASN A 493 -36.00 -4.32 -2.17
CA ASN A 493 -34.87 -4.11 -1.28
C ASN A 493 -35.42 -3.85 0.14
N GLN A 494 -35.43 -4.88 0.99
CA GLN A 494 -35.96 -4.82 2.36
C GLN A 494 -35.29 -3.75 3.23
N LEU A 495 -34.16 -3.18 2.78
CA LEU A 495 -33.48 -2.06 3.42
C LEU A 495 -34.23 -0.72 3.30
N PHE A 496 -35.21 -0.61 2.41
CA PHE A 496 -36.01 0.61 2.20
C PHE A 496 -37.49 0.39 2.54
N ARG A 497 -37.79 -0.08 3.75
CA ARG A 497 -39.16 -0.05 4.25
C ARG A 497 -39.49 1.36 4.75
N ASP A 498 -40.56 1.92 4.19
CA ASP A 498 -41.14 3.25 4.41
C ASP A 498 -40.72 3.93 5.72
N LEU A 499 -39.95 5.02 5.56
CA LEU A 499 -39.91 6.08 6.56
C LEU A 499 -41.37 6.51 6.80
N SER A 500 -41.90 6.25 7.99
CA SER A 500 -43.21 6.71 8.40
C SER A 500 -43.36 8.20 8.10
N GLU A 501 -44.38 8.58 7.32
CA GLU A 501 -44.72 9.95 6.90
C GLU A 501 -45.18 10.87 8.06
N ASP A 502 -44.74 10.63 9.29
CA ASP A 502 -45.07 11.43 10.47
C ASP A 502 -43.84 12.23 10.92
N VAL A 503 -43.48 13.28 10.17
CA VAL A 503 -42.64 14.37 10.68
C VAL A 503 -43.38 15.68 10.46
N PRO A 504 -43.80 16.40 11.52
CA PRO A 504 -44.54 17.65 11.39
C PRO A 504 -43.64 18.78 10.88
N ASP A 505 -44.23 19.56 9.97
CA ASP A 505 -43.71 20.79 9.34
C ASP A 505 -42.81 21.65 10.24
N VAL A 506 -41.54 21.78 9.82
CA VAL A 506 -40.70 22.92 10.23
C VAL A 506 -40.71 23.95 9.12
N LYS A 507 -41.54 24.98 9.32
CA LYS A 507 -41.56 26.22 8.53
C LYS A 507 -40.16 26.86 8.51
N ALA A 508 -39.61 27.02 7.31
CA ALA A 508 -38.65 28.08 7.01
C ALA A 508 -39.23 28.96 5.90
N THR A 509 -39.73 30.12 6.32
CA THR A 509 -40.21 31.22 5.48
C THR A 509 -39.05 32.08 4.98
N SER A 510 -39.03 32.37 3.68
CA SER A 510 -38.88 33.68 3.01
C SER A 510 -38.34 33.43 1.59
N ASP A 511 -39.19 33.39 0.58
CA ASP A 511 -39.63 34.53 -0.25
C ASP A 511 -38.48 35.23 -0.99
N GLU A 512 -38.20 34.77 -2.22
CA GLU A 512 -37.93 35.67 -3.35
C GLU A 512 -38.55 35.08 -4.62
N LYS A 513 -39.38 35.90 -5.28
CA LYS A 513 -40.37 35.50 -6.29
C LYS A 513 -40.19 36.36 -7.54
N ALA A 514 -39.88 35.74 -8.66
CA ALA A 514 -40.21 36.20 -10.02
C ALA A 514 -40.13 34.98 -10.97
N LYS A 515 -41.24 34.31 -11.34
CA LYS A 515 -42.13 34.57 -12.51
C LYS A 515 -41.35 34.86 -13.81
N ALA A 516 -41.67 34.30 -14.98
CA ALA A 516 -42.69 33.35 -15.42
C ALA A 516 -42.32 32.85 -16.83
N ASP A 517 -42.98 31.77 -17.24
CA ASP A 517 -42.99 31.12 -18.56
C ASP A 517 -43.08 32.04 -19.78
N GLU A 518 -42.42 31.66 -20.89
CA GLU A 518 -43.12 31.45 -22.18
C GLU A 518 -42.24 30.74 -23.24
N LYS A 519 -42.73 29.60 -23.74
CA LYS A 519 -42.45 29.00 -25.07
C LYS A 519 -43.72 29.27 -25.88
N PRO A 520 -43.72 29.59 -27.20
CA PRO A 520 -43.29 28.62 -28.23
C PRO A 520 -42.76 29.17 -29.59
N LYS A 521 -41.99 28.33 -30.34
CA LYS A 521 -41.96 28.03 -31.81
C LYS A 521 -42.05 29.21 -32.84
N LYS A 522 -41.36 29.29 -34.00
CA LYS A 522 -40.54 28.41 -34.89
C LYS A 522 -40.09 29.26 -36.13
N ALA A 523 -39.14 28.74 -36.93
CA ALA A 523 -38.72 29.10 -38.30
C ALA A 523 -37.58 30.15 -38.40
N SER A 524 -36.37 29.75 -38.80
CA SER A 524 -35.82 29.55 -40.17
C SER A 524 -35.15 30.83 -40.67
N ASP A 525 -33.82 30.82 -40.78
CA ASP A 525 -33.12 31.05 -42.06
C ASP A 525 -31.59 31.04 -41.89
N THR A 526 -30.97 30.27 -42.78
CA THR A 526 -29.52 30.10 -43.00
C THR A 526 -28.93 31.33 -43.69
N PRO A 527 -27.64 31.64 -43.49
CA PRO A 527 -26.84 32.19 -44.59
C PRO A 527 -25.61 31.36 -44.96
N LYS A 528 -25.46 31.24 -46.28
CA LYS A 528 -24.41 30.66 -47.12
C LYS A 528 -23.07 31.42 -47.00
N PRO A 529 -21.89 30.78 -47.18
CA PRO A 529 -20.61 31.47 -47.36
C PRO A 529 -20.36 31.84 -48.84
N PRO A 530 -19.50 32.83 -49.14
CA PRO A 530 -19.25 33.27 -50.51
C PRO A 530 -18.13 32.48 -51.20
N ASP A 531 -18.34 32.22 -52.49
CA ASP A 531 -17.34 31.79 -53.47
C ASP A 531 -16.60 33.01 -54.05
N SER A 532 -15.33 32.82 -54.40
CA SER A 532 -14.75 33.40 -55.61
C SER A 532 -13.51 32.64 -56.06
N ASP A 533 -13.55 32.20 -57.31
CA ASP A 533 -12.55 31.47 -58.09
C ASP A 533 -11.27 32.26 -58.37
N SER A 534 -10.15 31.55 -58.60
CA SER A 534 -9.38 31.70 -59.85
C SER A 534 -8.36 30.57 -60.06
N ASP A 535 -8.39 30.06 -61.28
CA ASP A 535 -7.43 29.23 -62.02
C ASP A 535 -5.94 29.48 -61.69
N ASN A 536 -5.15 28.40 -61.59
CA ASN A 536 -4.32 27.96 -62.74
C ASN A 536 -3.64 26.60 -62.46
N GLY A 537 -3.66 25.72 -63.46
CA GLY A 537 -3.01 24.42 -63.41
C GLY A 537 -1.48 24.48 -63.59
N ASN A 538 -0.79 23.47 -63.07
CA ASN A 538 0.25 22.82 -63.86
C ASN A 538 0.51 21.38 -63.37
N ALA A 539 0.78 20.53 -64.35
CA ALA A 539 0.92 19.10 -64.25
C ALA A 539 2.39 18.65 -64.02
N ALA A 540 2.50 17.35 -63.75
CA ALA A 540 3.63 16.44 -63.99
C ALA A 540 4.72 16.35 -62.91
N THR A 541 4.78 15.18 -62.24
CA THR A 541 5.75 14.08 -62.50
C THR A 541 5.67 13.05 -61.35
N ASN A 542 5.20 11.83 -61.64
CA ASN A 542 5.98 10.58 -61.77
C ASN A 542 6.62 10.10 -60.45
N SER A 543 6.09 9.03 -59.83
CA SER A 543 6.48 7.59 -60.03
C SER A 543 7.31 7.13 -58.80
N ILE A 544 7.16 5.96 -58.16
CA ILE A 544 7.32 4.58 -58.67
C ILE A 544 6.84 3.56 -57.60
N GLU A 545 6.07 2.58 -58.09
CA GLU A 545 6.02 1.13 -57.82
C GLU A 545 5.99 0.52 -56.42
N SER A 546 4.85 -0.13 -56.18
CA SER A 546 4.72 -1.45 -55.58
C SER A 546 5.04 -2.56 -56.59
N THR A 547 5.80 -3.59 -56.20
CA THR A 547 5.78 -4.91 -56.85
C THR A 547 6.06 -6.00 -55.81
N GLN A 548 5.14 -6.98 -55.80
CA GLN A 548 5.23 -8.27 -55.12
C GLN A 548 6.36 -9.13 -55.71
N PHE A 549 6.99 -10.03 -54.94
CA PHE A 549 6.82 -11.48 -55.14
C PHE A 549 7.66 -12.34 -54.19
N VAL A 550 7.08 -13.51 -53.95
CA VAL A 550 7.50 -14.69 -53.22
C VAL A 550 8.75 -15.33 -53.81
N ALA A 551 9.65 -15.85 -52.96
CA ALA A 551 10.57 -16.93 -53.34
C ALA A 551 10.79 -17.90 -52.18
N PHE A 552 10.28 -19.13 -52.38
CA PHE A 552 10.61 -20.35 -51.65
C PHE A 552 12.08 -20.72 -51.93
N GLN A 553 12.83 -21.10 -50.89
CA GLN A 553 14.02 -21.94 -51.04
C GLN A 553 13.72 -23.30 -50.46
N ASP A 554 13.85 -24.33 -51.28
CA ASP A 554 14.05 -25.70 -50.81
C ASP A 554 15.10 -26.36 -51.71
N THR A 555 16.14 -26.92 -51.10
CA THR A 555 17.24 -27.57 -51.82
C THR A 555 17.50 -28.97 -51.29
N LYS A 556 17.55 -29.89 -52.27
CA LYS A 556 18.30 -31.15 -52.32
C LYS A 556 17.84 -32.31 -51.42
N LYS A 557 17.48 -33.42 -52.07
CA LYS A 557 18.47 -34.49 -52.31
C LYS A 557 18.03 -35.53 -53.34
N ASP A 558 18.97 -35.84 -54.22
CA ASP A 558 18.98 -36.97 -55.15
C ASP A 558 18.90 -38.33 -54.45
N THR A 559 18.21 -39.29 -55.08
CA THR A 559 18.78 -40.63 -55.29
C THR A 559 18.05 -41.35 -56.43
N LYS A 560 18.81 -41.72 -57.46
CA LYS A 560 18.46 -42.67 -58.52
C LYS A 560 19.25 -43.95 -58.25
N LYS A 561 18.55 -45.08 -58.07
CA LYS A 561 18.68 -46.31 -58.87
C LYS A 561 17.60 -47.29 -58.47
#